data_AF-A0A7V6H306-F1
#
_entry.id   AF-A0A7V6H306-F1
#
_cell.length_a   1.000
_cell.length_b   1.000
_cell.length_c   1.000
_cell.angle_alpha   90.00
_cell.angle_beta   90.00
_cell.angle_gamma   90.00
#
_symmetry.space_group_name_H-M   'P 1'
#
loop_
_entity.id
_entity.type
_entity.pdbx_description
1 polymer ?
#
loop_
_entity_poly.entity_id
_entity_poly.type
_entity_poly.pdbx_seq_one_letter_code
_entity_poly.pdbx_strand_id
1 'polypeptide(L)'
;TMHSVEWDKAHKLTDDFYLTKHWCDFQDFRSDLKFNLIYFDAFGPDKQPELWTEAMFANIASMTAPGGILTTYSAKGSVRRALQAAGFWVERLPGPPGKRQMIRATYQGV
;
A
#
# COMPACT_ATOMS: atom_id res chain seq x y z
N THR A 1 -3.69 7.68 -22.82
CA THR A 1 -3.40 8.30 -21.50
C THR A 1 -3.58 7.25 -20.41
N MET A 2 -3.05 7.46 -19.21
CA MET A 2 -3.16 6.48 -18.10
C MET A 2 -4.62 6.10 -17.78
N HIS A 3 -5.54 7.05 -17.96
CA HIS A 3 -6.97 6.85 -17.70
C HIS A 3 -7.69 5.98 -18.74
N SER A 4 -7.21 5.94 -19.98
CA SER A 4 -7.90 5.28 -21.11
C SER A 4 -7.51 3.83 -21.35
N VAL A 5 -6.52 3.30 -20.63
CA VAL A 5 -6.15 1.88 -20.78
C VAL A 5 -7.23 0.96 -20.23
N GLU A 6 -7.31 -0.28 -20.73
CA GLU A 6 -8.31 -1.24 -20.28
C GLU A 6 -8.05 -1.64 -18.82
N TRP A 7 -9.09 -2.17 -18.18
CA TRP A 7 -8.97 -2.80 -16.86
C TRP A 7 -8.51 -4.26 -17.04
N ASP A 8 -7.86 -4.78 -16.01
CA ASP A 8 -7.44 -6.18 -15.85
C ASP A 8 -6.52 -6.72 -16.95
N LYS A 9 -5.83 -5.80 -17.64
CA LYS A 9 -4.80 -6.11 -18.64
C LYS A 9 -3.57 -5.24 -18.43
N ALA A 10 -2.39 -5.82 -18.68
CA ALA A 10 -1.14 -5.08 -18.68
C ALA A 10 -0.99 -4.28 -19.97
N HIS A 11 -0.75 -2.98 -19.84
CA HIS A 11 -0.51 -2.07 -20.96
C HIS A 11 0.87 -1.45 -20.87
N LYS A 12 1.68 -1.61 -21.93
CA LYS A 12 2.96 -0.94 -22.08
C LYS A 12 2.72 0.56 -22.38
N LEU A 13 3.20 1.45 -21.52
CA LEU A 13 3.11 2.90 -21.70
C LEU A 13 4.42 3.50 -22.22
N THR A 14 5.55 2.95 -21.80
CA THR A 14 6.90 3.22 -22.32
C THR A 14 7.71 1.92 -22.35
N ASP A 15 8.98 1.95 -22.74
CA ASP A 15 9.80 0.73 -22.83
C ASP A 15 9.91 -0.06 -21.53
N ASP A 16 10.04 0.66 -20.42
CA ASP A 16 10.24 0.08 -19.10
C ASP A 16 9.07 0.32 -18.14
N PHE A 17 7.91 0.76 -18.65
CA PHE A 17 6.73 1.05 -17.82
C PHE A 17 5.47 0.37 -18.34
N TYR A 18 4.94 -0.51 -17.51
CA TYR A 18 3.67 -1.20 -17.73
C TYR A 18 2.68 -0.79 -16.64
N LEU A 19 1.44 -0.60 -17.04
CA LEU A 19 0.34 -0.32 -16.13
C LEU A 19 -0.73 -1.39 -16.26
N THR A 20 -1.14 -1.93 -15.12
CA THR A 20 -2.35 -2.73 -14.97
C THR A 20 -3.26 -2.01 -13.98
N LYS A 21 -4.52 -1.82 -14.35
CA LYS A 21 -5.57 -1.31 -13.45
C LYS A 21 -6.50 -2.46 -13.11
N HIS A 22 -6.96 -2.57 -11.87
CA HIS A 22 -7.89 -3.61 -11.45
C HIS A 22 -9.24 -3.02 -11.06
N TRP A 23 -10.33 -3.53 -11.64
CA TRP A 23 -11.68 -3.11 -11.30
C TRP A 23 -12.23 -4.04 -10.22
N CYS A 24 -11.90 -3.75 -8.97
CA CYS A 24 -12.38 -4.52 -7.82
C CYS A 24 -12.35 -3.68 -6.56
N ASP A 25 -13.07 -4.13 -5.53
CA ASP A 25 -12.83 -3.65 -4.19
C ASP A 25 -11.46 -4.17 -3.72
N PHE A 26 -10.69 -3.30 -3.07
CA PHE A 26 -9.34 -3.67 -2.62
C PHE A 26 -9.34 -4.81 -1.60
N GLN A 27 -10.45 -4.98 -0.87
CA GLN A 27 -10.68 -6.09 0.06
C GLN A 27 -10.66 -7.46 -0.65
N ASP A 28 -11.05 -7.49 -1.92
CA ASP A 28 -11.11 -8.69 -2.74
C ASP A 28 -9.89 -8.85 -3.65
N PHE A 29 -9.08 -7.80 -3.81
CA PHE A 29 -7.88 -7.85 -4.63
C PHE A 29 -6.86 -8.86 -4.06
N ARG A 30 -6.41 -9.77 -4.92
CA ARG A 30 -5.36 -10.75 -4.64
C ARG A 30 -4.39 -10.76 -5.82
N SER A 31 -3.12 -11.03 -5.53
CA SER A 31 -2.08 -11.18 -6.54
C SER A 31 -1.02 -12.14 -6.07
N ASP A 32 -0.51 -12.98 -6.98
CA ASP A 32 0.66 -13.81 -6.72
C ASP A 32 1.98 -13.02 -6.86
N LEU A 33 1.91 -11.81 -7.41
CA LEU A 33 3.06 -10.91 -7.50
C LEU A 33 3.52 -10.46 -6.11
N LYS A 34 4.83 -10.23 -5.99
CA LYS A 34 5.44 -9.65 -4.80
C LYS A 34 5.92 -8.23 -5.12
N PHE A 35 5.27 -7.25 -4.51
CA PHE A 35 5.57 -5.84 -4.71
C PHE A 35 6.75 -5.39 -3.84
N ASN A 36 7.72 -4.71 -4.45
CA ASN A 36 8.83 -4.09 -3.72
C ASN A 36 8.46 -2.73 -3.11
N LEU A 37 7.46 -2.04 -3.69
CA LEU A 37 7.03 -0.72 -3.25
C LEU A 37 5.51 -0.59 -3.40
N ILE A 38 4.87 -0.15 -2.33
CA ILE A 38 3.43 0.05 -2.23
C ILE A 38 3.17 1.47 -1.77
N TYR A 39 2.46 2.23 -2.61
CA TYR A 39 1.93 3.54 -2.25
C TYR A 39 0.51 3.36 -1.73
N PHE A 40 0.34 3.41 -0.41
CA PHE A 40 -0.97 3.22 0.21
C PHE A 40 -1.65 4.57 0.43
N ASP A 41 -2.51 4.93 -0.53
CA ASP A 41 -3.18 6.23 -0.60
C ASP A 41 -4.71 6.07 -0.65
N ALA A 42 -5.26 5.48 0.41
CA ALA A 42 -6.70 5.44 0.65
C ALA A 42 -7.19 6.71 1.35
N PHE A 43 -8.51 6.92 1.37
CA PHE A 43 -9.10 7.93 2.25
C PHE A 43 -8.74 7.67 3.71
N GLY A 44 -8.64 8.74 4.49
CA GLY A 44 -8.09 8.66 5.85
C GLY A 44 -8.86 7.68 6.75
N PRO A 45 -8.23 7.15 7.82
CA PRO A 45 -8.83 6.13 8.68
C PRO A 45 -10.17 6.50 9.32
N ASP A 46 -10.53 7.78 9.41
CA ASP A 46 -11.84 8.20 9.92
C ASP A 46 -12.96 8.12 8.87
N LYS A 47 -12.58 8.09 7.59
CA LYS A 47 -13.52 8.08 6.45
C LYS A 47 -13.69 6.69 5.88
N GLN A 48 -12.63 5.89 5.89
CA GLN A 48 -12.63 4.56 5.32
C GLN A 48 -11.90 3.55 6.22
N PRO A 49 -12.33 3.38 7.49
CA PRO A 49 -11.60 2.63 8.52
C PRO A 49 -11.31 1.17 8.15
N GLU A 50 -12.16 0.54 7.34
CA GLU A 50 -12.06 -0.85 6.91
C GLU A 50 -10.76 -1.15 6.15
N LEU A 51 -10.20 -0.16 5.44
CA LEU A 51 -8.93 -0.30 4.72
C LEU A 51 -7.69 -0.14 5.62
N TRP A 52 -7.85 0.23 6.89
CA TRP A 52 -6.72 0.49 7.81
C TRP A 52 -6.64 -0.55 8.92
N THR A 53 -7.23 -1.73 8.70
CA THR A 53 -7.26 -2.83 9.65
C THR A 53 -6.01 -3.69 9.55
N GLU A 54 -5.73 -4.45 10.61
CA GLU A 54 -4.67 -5.47 10.60
C GLU A 54 -4.89 -6.49 9.49
N ALA A 55 -6.14 -6.97 9.31
CA ALA A 55 -6.48 -7.92 8.26
C ALA A 55 -6.17 -7.37 6.86
N MET A 56 -6.47 -6.09 6.60
CA MET A 56 -6.11 -5.45 5.33
C MET A 56 -4.59 -5.37 5.14
N PHE A 57 -3.85 -4.96 6.17
CA PHE A 57 -2.39 -4.90 6.08
C PHE A 57 -1.76 -6.29 5.99
N ALA A 58 -2.36 -7.33 6.56
CA ALA A 58 -1.92 -8.71 6.40
C ALA A 58 -2.13 -9.21 4.97
N ASN A 59 -3.25 -8.86 4.33
CA ASN A 59 -3.45 -9.11 2.90
C ASN A 59 -2.37 -8.41 2.06
N ILE A 60 -2.08 -7.14 2.36
CA ILE A 60 -0.99 -6.40 1.70
C ILE A 60 0.37 -7.05 1.93
N ALA A 61 0.68 -7.44 3.17
CA ALA A 61 1.92 -8.12 3.53
C ALA A 61 2.11 -9.41 2.70
N SER A 62 1.03 -10.17 2.51
CA SER A 62 1.07 -11.39 1.69
C SER A 62 1.49 -11.13 0.23
N MET A 63 1.26 -9.93 -0.29
CA MET A 63 1.66 -9.50 -1.64
C MET A 63 2.94 -8.65 -1.65
N THR A 64 3.62 -8.50 -0.52
CA THR A 64 4.83 -7.67 -0.41
C THR A 64 6.08 -8.56 -0.44
N ALA A 65 7.08 -8.19 -1.22
CA ALA A 65 8.36 -8.89 -1.23
C ALA A 65 9.09 -8.71 0.13
N PRO A 66 9.90 -9.67 0.62
CA PRO A 66 10.81 -9.42 1.74
C PRO A 66 11.66 -8.17 1.49
N GLY A 67 11.73 -7.27 2.47
CA GLY A 67 12.37 -5.95 2.34
C GLY A 67 11.55 -4.91 1.55
N GLY A 68 10.37 -5.28 1.04
CA GLY A 68 9.46 -4.38 0.34
C GLY A 68 8.91 -3.29 1.27
N ILE A 69 8.61 -2.13 0.69
CA ILE A 69 8.24 -0.92 1.42
C ILE A 69 6.78 -0.56 1.14
N LEU A 70 6.01 -0.32 2.19
CA LEU A 70 4.75 0.40 2.14
C LEU A 70 4.95 1.81 2.69
N THR A 71 4.47 2.82 1.97
CA THR A 71 4.45 4.21 2.44
C THR A 71 3.05 4.78 2.42
N THR A 72 2.72 5.59 3.42
CA THR A 72 1.42 6.26 3.50
C THR A 72 1.53 7.61 4.21
N TYR A 73 0.67 8.55 3.82
CA TYR A 73 0.59 9.84 4.50
C TYR A 73 0.02 9.74 5.92
N SER A 74 -0.71 8.67 6.24
CA SER A 74 -1.38 8.53 7.53
C SER A 74 -0.38 8.17 8.62
N ALA A 75 -0.24 9.02 9.62
CA ALA A 75 0.66 8.81 10.77
C ALA A 75 -0.08 8.46 12.06
N LYS A 76 -1.33 7.97 11.97
CA LYS A 76 -2.12 7.63 13.16
C LYS A 76 -1.54 6.44 13.92
N GLY A 77 -1.66 6.47 15.24
CA GLY A 77 -1.19 5.38 16.11
C GLY A 77 -1.92 4.06 15.89
N SER A 78 -3.17 4.07 15.43
CA SER A 78 -3.91 2.85 15.03
C SER A 78 -3.29 2.20 13.79
N VAL A 79 -3.01 3.00 12.76
CA VAL A 79 -2.37 2.55 11.51
C VAL A 79 -1.00 1.93 11.80
N ARG A 80 -0.18 2.57 12.64
CA ARG A 80 1.10 2.02 13.06
C ARG A 80 0.96 0.63 13.68
N ARG A 81 0.04 0.48 14.64
CA ARG A 81 -0.17 -0.80 15.33
C ARG A 81 -0.67 -1.89 14.38
N ALA A 82 -1.57 -1.55 13.46
CA ALA A 82 -2.09 -2.49 12.48
C ALA A 82 -1.01 -2.97 11.50
N LEU A 83 -0.15 -2.06 11.01
CA LEU A 83 1.02 -2.43 10.20
C LEU A 83 2.01 -3.32 10.96
N GLN A 84 2.30 -2.99 12.23
CA GLN A 84 3.19 -3.80 13.07
C GLN A 84 2.62 -5.21 13.29
N ALA A 85 1.32 -5.33 13.57
CA ALA A 85 0.65 -6.62 13.73
C ALA A 85 0.65 -7.46 12.45
N ALA A 86 0.58 -6.80 11.28
CA ALA A 86 0.70 -7.44 9.97
C ALA A 86 2.14 -7.83 9.56
N GLY A 87 3.14 -7.67 10.45
CA GLY A 87 4.52 -8.10 10.20
C GLY A 87 5.43 -7.06 9.54
N PHE A 88 5.03 -5.79 9.52
CA PHE A 88 5.89 -4.70 9.07
C PHE A 88 6.73 -4.12 10.22
N TRP A 89 7.99 -3.79 9.92
CA TRP A 89 8.76 -2.85 10.73
C TRP A 89 8.38 -1.42 10.34
N VAL A 90 7.97 -0.60 11.31
CA VAL A 90 7.37 0.71 11.03
C VAL A 90 8.20 1.86 11.58
N GLU A 91 8.54 2.80 10.70
CA GLU A 91 9.26 4.02 11.01
C GLU A 91 8.36 5.25 10.80
N ARG A 92 8.55 6.27 11.64
CA ARG A 92 7.93 7.59 11.46
C ARG A 92 8.94 8.52 10.84
N LEU A 93 8.57 9.11 9.70
CA LEU A 93 9.39 10.08 9.00
C LEU A 93 8.77 11.48 9.16
N PRO A 94 9.56 12.55 9.05
CA PRO A 94 9.03 13.91 8.86
C PRO A 94 8.05 13.92 7.69
N GLY A 95 6.90 14.57 7.86
CA GLY A 95 5.94 14.71 6.77
C GLY A 95 6.40 15.76 5.75
N PRO A 96 5.79 15.76 4.54
CA PRO A 96 5.97 16.86 3.58
C PRO A 96 5.46 18.19 4.15
N PRO A 97 5.76 19.34 3.52
CA PRO A 97 5.28 20.65 3.96
C PRO A 97 3.79 20.65 4.32
N GLY A 98 3.46 21.04 5.55
CA GLY A 98 2.08 21.04 6.07
C GLY A 98 1.64 19.75 6.79
N LYS A 99 2.46 18.69 6.83
CA LYS A 99 2.20 17.48 7.63
C LYS A 99 3.35 17.21 8.60
N ARG A 100 3.01 16.90 9.86
CA ARG A 100 4.01 16.66 10.91
C ARG A 100 4.80 15.37 10.67
N GLN A 101 4.12 14.29 10.30
CA GLN A 101 4.70 12.95 10.16
C GLN A 101 4.04 12.16 9.04
N MET A 102 4.77 11.19 8.50
CA MET A 102 4.27 10.13 7.62
C MET A 102 4.86 8.77 8.06
N ILE A 103 4.32 7.67 7.52
CA ILE A 103 4.77 6.31 7.84
C ILE A 103 5.52 5.70 6.65
N ARG A 104 6.65 5.05 6.95
CA ARG A 104 7.29 4.05 6.10
C ARG A 104 7.28 2.71 6.85
N ALA A 105 6.87 1.65 6.17
CA ALA A 105 6.77 0.31 6.74
C ALA A 105 7.52 -0.68 5.84
N THR A 106 8.49 -1.40 6.41
CA THR A 106 9.32 -2.38 5.69
C THR A 106 8.90 -3.79 6.07
N TYR A 107 8.46 -4.58 5.09
CA TYR A 107 8.06 -5.95 5.33
C TYR A 107 9.28 -6.83 5.62
N GLN A 108 9.27 -7.54 6.75
CA GLN A 108 10.44 -8.29 7.21
C GLN A 108 10.62 -9.63 6.49
N GLY A 109 9.58 -10.18 5.84
CA GLY A 109 9.63 -11.46 5.14
C GLY A 109 9.84 -12.62 6.11
N VAL A 110 8.75 -13.07 6.75
CA VAL A 110 8.76 -14.24 7.64
C VAL A 110 8.39 -15.49 6.87
#